data_AF-A0A968CEX8-F1
#
_entry.id   AF-A0A968CEX8-F1
#
_cell.length_a   1.000
_cell.length_b   1.000
_cell.length_c   1.000
_cell.angle_alpha   90.00
_cell.angle_beta   90.00
_cell.angle_gamma   90.00
#
_symmetry.space_group_name_H-M   'P 1'
#
loop_
_entity.id
_entity.type
_entity.pdbx_description
1 polymer ?
#
loop_
_entity_poly.entity_id
_entity_poly.type
_entity_poly.pdbx_seq_one_letter_code
_entity_poly.pdbx_strand_id
1 'polypeptide(L)'
;MALTITDECINCGACEPECPNQAIYPAGVEWSMAEGTELEGTVALLDGTEVDADEMQEPLSEDFYFIVADKCTECKGFHDEEQCIAFCPVP
;
A
#
# COMPACT_ATOMS: atom_id res chain seq x y z
N MET A 1 5.62 11.49 3.62
CA MET A 1 6.32 11.02 2.40
C MET A 1 6.23 9.52 2.54
N ALA A 2 5.41 8.86 1.71
CA ALA A 2 5.16 7.44 1.87
C ALA A 2 6.41 6.61 1.53
N LEU A 3 6.54 5.46 2.18
CA LEU A 3 7.55 4.46 1.83
C LEU A 3 7.24 3.84 0.47
N THR A 4 8.29 3.50 -0.29
CA THR A 4 8.20 2.88 -1.61
C THR A 4 9.04 1.61 -1.66
N ILE A 5 8.55 0.57 -2.34
CA ILE A 5 9.32 -0.66 -2.59
C ILE A 5 10.36 -0.39 -3.69
N THR A 6 11.57 -0.90 -3.50
CA THR A 6 12.70 -0.79 -4.46
C THR A 6 12.82 -2.03 -5.34
N ASP A 7 13.67 -1.95 -6.37
CA ASP A 7 14.02 -3.08 -7.24
C ASP A 7 14.79 -4.20 -6.55
N GLU A 8 15.22 -4.01 -5.29
CA GLU A 8 15.82 -5.05 -4.46
C GLU A 8 14.78 -6.00 -3.85
N CYS A 9 13.48 -5.74 -4.07
CA CYS A 9 12.39 -6.59 -3.60
C CYS A 9 12.51 -8.03 -4.12
N ILE A 10 12.51 -8.98 -3.20
CA ILE A 10 12.55 -10.42 -3.51
C ILE A 10 11.17 -11.10 -3.47
N ASN A 11 10.08 -10.32 -3.42
CA ASN A 11 8.71 -10.81 -3.40
C ASN A 11 8.42 -11.83 -2.27
N CYS A 12 9.04 -11.65 -1.09
CA CYS A 12 8.88 -12.57 0.05
C CYS A 12 7.52 -12.47 0.76
N GLY A 13 6.77 -11.36 0.57
CA GLY A 13 5.45 -11.15 1.16
C GLY A 13 5.43 -10.85 2.67
N ALA A 14 6.58 -10.66 3.32
CA ALA A 14 6.63 -10.42 4.77
C ALA A 14 6.03 -9.06 5.18
N CYS A 15 6.04 -8.06 4.30
CA CYS A 15 5.56 -6.72 4.60
C CYS A 15 4.03 -6.55 4.48
N GLU A 16 3.37 -7.33 3.60
CA GLU A 16 1.93 -7.24 3.34
C GLU A 16 1.06 -7.38 4.59
N PRO A 17 1.18 -8.45 5.41
CA PRO A 17 0.33 -8.65 6.57
C PRO A 17 0.58 -7.64 7.70
N GLU A 18 1.72 -6.94 7.68
CA GLU A 18 2.11 -5.98 8.71
C GLU A 18 1.52 -4.59 8.44
N CYS A 19 0.90 -4.36 7.27
CA CYS A 19 0.32 -3.07 6.93
C CYS A 19 -1.11 -2.93 7.49
N PRO A 20 -1.36 -2.00 8.43
CA PRO A 20 -2.67 -1.89 9.08
C PRO A 20 -3.80 -1.42 8.16
N ASN A 21 -3.47 -0.74 7.05
CA ASN A 21 -4.44 -0.24 6.07
C ASN A 21 -4.40 -0.99 4.74
N GLN A 22 -3.72 -2.15 4.70
CA GLN A 22 -3.56 -2.94 3.48
C GLN A 22 -3.12 -2.10 2.27
N ALA A 23 -2.08 -1.28 2.46
CA ALA A 23 -1.55 -0.41 1.41
C ALA A 23 -0.49 -1.11 0.53
N ILE A 24 -0.17 -2.38 0.82
CA ILE A 24 0.90 -3.13 0.16
C ILE A 24 0.28 -4.29 -0.60
N TYR A 25 0.65 -4.44 -1.86
CA TYR A 25 0.07 -5.43 -2.77
C TYR A 25 1.14 -6.21 -3.53
N PRO A 26 0.89 -7.48 -3.88
CA PRO A 26 1.77 -8.24 -4.75
C PRO A 26 1.82 -7.67 -6.16
N ALA A 27 2.89 -8.01 -6.88
CA ALA A 27 3.09 -7.63 -8.27
C ALA A 27 1.90 -8.06 -9.16
N GLY A 28 1.40 -7.13 -9.98
CA GLY A 28 0.34 -7.39 -10.96
C GLY A 28 -1.07 -7.57 -10.36
N VAL A 29 -1.25 -7.33 -9.06
CA VAL A 29 -2.55 -7.45 -8.40
C VAL A 29 -3.28 -6.10 -8.45
N GLU A 30 -4.52 -6.13 -8.94
CA GLU A 30 -5.43 -4.99 -8.90
C GLU A 30 -5.81 -4.67 -7.44
N TRP A 31 -6.06 -3.40 -7.15
CA TRP A 31 -6.29 -2.92 -5.78
C TRP A 31 -7.39 -1.88 -5.73
N SER A 32 -8.00 -1.66 -4.57
CA SER A 32 -8.95 -0.56 -4.35
C SER A 32 -8.67 0.22 -3.06
N MET A 33 -9.30 1.40 -2.92
CA MET A 33 -9.16 2.21 -1.72
C MET A 33 -9.91 1.62 -0.53
N ALA A 34 -11.03 0.94 -0.76
CA ALA A 34 -11.85 0.30 0.27
C ALA A 34 -11.15 -0.90 0.92
N GLU A 35 -10.26 -1.57 0.21
CA GLU A 35 -9.57 -2.76 0.72
C GLU A 35 -8.73 -2.48 1.98
N GLY A 36 -9.07 -3.12 3.10
CA GLY A 36 -8.37 -2.91 4.37
C GLY A 36 -8.56 -1.51 4.98
N THR A 37 -9.54 -0.75 4.50
CA THR A 37 -9.92 0.54 5.08
C THR A 37 -11.44 0.60 5.31
N GLU A 38 -11.91 1.66 5.97
CA GLU A 38 -13.35 1.97 6.13
C GLU A 38 -13.81 3.04 5.12
N LEU A 39 -13.07 3.24 4.02
CA LEU A 39 -13.39 4.25 3.00
C LEU A 39 -14.52 3.74 2.10
N GLU A 40 -15.50 4.61 1.85
CA GLU A 40 -16.66 4.34 0.99
C GLU A 40 -16.95 5.56 0.10
N GLY A 41 -17.42 5.32 -1.13
CA GLY A 41 -17.78 6.38 -2.08
C GLY A 41 -16.56 7.13 -2.63
N THR A 42 -16.71 8.42 -2.94
CA THR A 42 -15.66 9.20 -3.60
C THR A 42 -14.55 9.61 -2.62
N VAL A 43 -13.31 9.26 -2.94
CA VAL A 43 -12.09 9.57 -2.19
C VAL A 43 -11.14 10.41 -3.03
N ALA A 44 -10.59 11.46 -2.40
CA ALA A 44 -9.59 12.33 -3.02
C ALA A 44 -8.18 11.81 -2.75
N LEU A 45 -7.43 11.57 -3.82
CA LEU A 45 -6.03 11.14 -3.80
C LEU A 45 -5.09 12.31 -3.49
N LEU A 46 -3.85 11.99 -3.17
CA LEU A 46 -2.78 12.96 -2.86
C LEU A 46 -2.43 13.85 -4.04
N ASP A 47 -2.62 13.37 -5.28
CA ASP A 47 -2.44 14.16 -6.50
C ASP A 47 -3.66 15.06 -6.82
N GLY A 48 -4.74 14.95 -6.04
CA GLY A 48 -5.97 15.75 -6.18
C GLY A 48 -7.00 15.16 -7.13
N THR A 49 -6.78 13.96 -7.68
CA THR A 49 -7.81 13.21 -8.40
C THR A 49 -8.82 12.58 -7.45
N GLU A 50 -10.02 12.35 -7.94
CA GLU A 50 -11.10 11.71 -7.18
C GLU A 50 -11.38 10.34 -7.79
N VAL A 51 -11.32 9.30 -6.97
CA VAL A 51 -11.64 7.92 -7.37
C VAL A 51 -12.78 7.40 -6.48
N ASP A 52 -13.53 6.41 -6.96
CA ASP A 52 -14.47 5.70 -6.12
C ASP A 52 -13.73 4.66 -5.26
N ALA A 53 -14.13 4.52 -3.99
CA ALA A 53 -13.43 3.68 -3.03
C ALA A 53 -13.42 2.21 -3.43
N ASP A 54 -14.51 1.76 -4.05
CA ASP A 54 -14.73 0.38 -4.47
C ASP A 54 -14.21 0.12 -5.90
N GLU A 55 -13.75 1.15 -6.61
CA GLU A 55 -13.22 1.00 -7.96
C GLU A 55 -11.86 0.32 -7.94
N MET A 56 -11.74 -0.76 -8.72
CA MET A 56 -10.50 -1.49 -8.92
C MET A 56 -9.54 -0.68 -9.80
N GLN A 57 -8.32 -0.50 -9.32
CA GLN A 57 -7.24 0.23 -9.96
C GLN A 57 -6.20 -0.73 -10.53
N GLU A 58 -5.54 -0.29 -11.60
CA GLU A 58 -4.44 -1.04 -12.22
C GLU A 58 -3.24 -1.17 -11.25
N PRO A 59 -2.50 -2.28 -11.31
CA PRO A 59 -1.32 -2.49 -10.47
C PRO A 59 -0.26 -1.42 -10.73
N LEU A 60 0.36 -0.90 -9.68
CA LEU A 60 1.45 0.08 -9.83
C LEU A 60 2.78 -0.57 -10.28
N SER A 61 2.92 -1.88 -10.07
CA SER A 61 4.07 -2.67 -10.54
C SER A 61 3.63 -4.09 -10.92
N GLU A 62 4.19 -4.60 -12.01
CA GLU A 62 4.00 -6.00 -12.46
C GLU A 62 5.17 -6.92 -12.06
N ASP A 63 6.28 -6.36 -11.58
CA ASP A 63 7.52 -7.10 -11.29
C ASP A 63 7.73 -7.35 -9.79
N PHE A 64 7.35 -6.37 -8.96
CA PHE A 64 7.59 -6.39 -7.51
C PHE A 64 6.33 -6.01 -6.73
N TYR A 65 6.32 -6.33 -5.44
CA TYR A 65 5.34 -5.74 -4.52
C TYR A 65 5.39 -4.21 -4.62
N PHE A 66 4.25 -3.56 -4.45
CA PHE A 66 4.14 -2.11 -4.47
C PHE A 66 3.35 -1.58 -3.28
N ILE A 67 3.63 -0.32 -2.91
CA ILE A 67 2.90 0.40 -1.87
C ILE A 67 2.08 1.48 -2.53
N VAL A 68 0.77 1.48 -2.28
CA VAL A 68 -0.13 2.55 -2.67
C VAL A 68 0.07 3.72 -1.71
N ALA A 69 0.75 4.77 -2.18
CA ALA A 69 1.13 5.92 -1.36
C ALA A 69 -0.08 6.61 -0.71
N ASP A 70 -1.21 6.67 -1.42
CA ASP A 70 -2.46 7.28 -0.96
C ASP A 70 -3.11 6.52 0.22
N LYS A 71 -2.85 5.21 0.34
CA LYS A 71 -3.32 4.38 1.46
C LYS A 71 -2.32 4.31 2.61
N CYS A 72 -1.05 4.62 2.35
CA CYS A 72 0.02 4.53 3.33
C CYS A 72 -0.07 5.69 4.33
N THR A 73 -0.30 5.37 5.61
CA THR A 73 -0.35 6.38 6.69
C THR A 73 0.92 6.47 7.52
N GLU A 74 2.02 5.85 7.07
CA GLU A 74 3.26 5.74 7.86
C GLU A 74 2.99 5.09 9.24
N CYS A 75 2.05 4.13 9.29
CA CYS A 75 1.55 3.47 10.51
C CYS A 75 0.97 4.40 11.59
N LYS A 76 0.75 5.70 11.27
CA LYS A 76 0.26 6.68 12.24
C LYS A 76 -1.12 6.27 12.76
N GLY A 77 -1.23 6.24 14.08
CA GLY A 77 -2.44 5.81 14.79
C GLY A 77 -2.47 4.32 15.14
N PHE A 78 -1.50 3.53 14.67
CA PHE A 78 -1.40 2.09 14.96
C PHE A 78 -0.08 1.75 15.66
N HIS A 79 1.06 2.23 15.13
CA HIS A 79 2.39 1.98 15.66
C HIS A 79 3.23 3.26 15.67
N ASP A 80 4.29 3.29 16.48
CA ASP A 80 5.21 4.44 16.58
C ASP A 80 6.22 4.49 15.41
N GLU A 81 6.42 3.36 14.72
CA GLU A 81 7.38 3.17 13.63
C GLU A 81 6.77 2.29 12.52
N GLU A 82 7.34 2.32 11.32
CA GLU A 82 6.83 1.59 10.17
C GLU A 82 7.14 0.09 10.24
N GLN A 83 6.09 -0.72 10.41
CA GLN A 83 6.25 -2.16 10.64
C GLN A 83 6.79 -2.88 9.39
N CYS A 84 6.40 -2.45 8.18
CA CYS A 84 6.82 -3.09 6.94
C CYS A 84 8.35 -3.11 6.75
N ILE A 85 9.08 -2.11 7.24
CA ILE A 85 10.55 -2.08 7.19
C ILE A 85 11.16 -3.01 8.22
N ALA A 86 10.59 -3.07 9.43
CA ALA A 86 11.10 -3.91 10.50
C ALA A 86 11.12 -5.41 10.12
N PHE A 87 10.22 -5.82 9.22
CA PHE A 87 10.10 -7.19 8.74
C PHE A 87 10.63 -7.41 7.31
N CYS A 88 11.08 -6.37 6.63
CA CYS A 88 11.64 -6.52 5.29
C CYS A 88 13.02 -7.20 5.37
N PRO A 89 13.22 -8.36 4.73
CA PRO A 89 14.52 -9.05 4.77
C PRO A 89 15.57 -8.41 3.86
N VAL A 90 15.16 -7.42 3.05
CA VAL A 90 16.05 -6.66 2.16
C VAL A 90 16.25 -5.25 2.75
N PRO A 91 17.50 -4.76 2.78
CA PRO A 91 17.89 -3.52 3.47
C PRO A 91 17.42 -2.24 2.77
#